data_AF-A0A9D5LEY4-F1
#
_entry.id   AF-A0A9D5LEY4-F1
#
_cell.length_a   1.000
_cell.length_b   1.000
_cell.length_c   1.000
_cell.angle_alpha   90.00
_cell.angle_beta   90.00
_cell.angle_gamma   90.00
#
_symmetry.space_group_name_H-M   'P 1'
#
loop_
_entity.id
_entity.type
_entity.pdbx_description
1 polymer ?
#
loop_
_entity_poly.entity_id
_entity_poly.type
_entity_poly.pdbx_seq_one_letter_code
_entity_poly.pdbx_strand_id
1 'polypeptide(L)'
;MAALYFAGDFKGALATGDSAIKSDFFPDRYTPEWGDFMNDYAFMLQGAGKHDEAIALMKEIIAKVPAGVPQEHISRMVSLAEFNLNSRRLSEAKENLSEIDMDMVSDMPEALIKINLIAGVIAYGESRAIPVNLMHNTAKQVEASYQRAQLARQEAQEKSNRAEQEKMRLDLQRQRLWIVIVSLLLVIVAGAWIVRNNLRRKRERIMSAEERAETLDRLLRLAESEKSADKSETVRRLIVGYLGILKTFAVAPTQQNQDALRRISGVEHSGGTEPSMVDWDKVYLLVDELYDGYCSSIRNRYGTTFTEKEIQIIMLLKAGFSTKEIGVLTELSANSIYVRKTAIRKKLGIDDGGDFMAVLDV
;
A
#
# COMPACT_ATOMS: atom_id res chain seq x y z
N MET A 1 20.32 -54.06 6.26
CA MET A 1 19.66 -55.39 6.20
C MET A 1 18.63 -55.44 5.05
N ALA A 2 17.48 -54.75 5.14
CA ALA A 2 16.45 -54.74 4.09
C ALA A 2 16.96 -54.32 2.68
N ALA A 3 17.80 -53.29 2.60
CA ALA A 3 18.38 -52.85 1.32
C ALA A 3 19.22 -53.94 0.62
N LEU A 4 19.94 -54.78 1.38
CA LEU A 4 20.73 -55.89 0.83
C LEU A 4 19.82 -57.03 0.34
N TYR A 5 18.74 -57.30 1.09
CA TYR A 5 17.73 -58.29 0.70
C TYR A 5 17.05 -57.91 -0.62
N PHE A 6 16.63 -56.65 -0.79
CA PHE A 6 16.03 -56.18 -2.05
C PHE A 6 17.02 -56.11 -3.22
N ALA A 7 18.32 -55.98 -2.94
CA ALA A 7 19.36 -56.09 -3.95
C ALA A 7 19.68 -57.55 -4.34
N GLY A 8 19.04 -58.55 -3.72
CA GLY A 8 19.28 -59.97 -3.95
C GLY A 8 20.51 -60.54 -3.24
N ASP A 9 21.20 -59.74 -2.40
CA ASP A 9 22.30 -60.21 -1.56
C ASP A 9 21.78 -60.82 -0.27
N PHE A 10 21.20 -62.02 -0.38
CA PHE A 10 20.63 -62.74 0.75
C PHE A 10 21.68 -63.13 1.79
N LYS A 11 22.93 -63.41 1.38
CA LYS A 11 24.01 -63.78 2.30
C LYS A 11 24.50 -62.58 3.11
N GLY A 12 24.69 -61.42 2.49
CA GLY A 12 25.03 -60.17 3.19
C GLY A 12 23.90 -59.68 4.08
N ALA A 13 22.65 -59.81 3.63
CA ALA A 13 21.48 -59.51 4.45
C ALA A 13 21.41 -60.41 5.69
N LEU A 14 21.61 -61.73 5.53
CA LEU A 14 21.63 -62.69 6.63
C LEU A 14 22.77 -62.41 7.61
N ALA A 15 23.99 -62.15 7.12
CA ALA A 15 25.14 -61.83 7.98
C ALA A 15 24.91 -60.55 8.82
N THR A 16 24.23 -59.56 8.24
CA THR A 16 23.81 -58.35 8.98
C THR A 16 22.79 -58.69 10.07
N GLY A 17 21.80 -59.53 9.74
CA GLY A 17 20.80 -60.03 10.69
C GLY A 17 21.43 -60.81 11.84
N ASP A 18 22.33 -61.76 11.52
CA ASP A 18 23.10 -62.53 12.50
C ASP A 18 23.89 -61.62 13.46
N SER A 19 24.50 -60.56 12.94
CA SER A 19 25.23 -59.59 13.76
C SER A 19 24.30 -58.80 14.70
N ALA A 20 23.10 -58.46 14.25
CA ALA A 20 22.11 -57.75 15.06
C ALA A 20 21.46 -58.65 16.12
N ILE A 21 21.28 -59.94 15.84
CA ILE A 21 20.78 -60.92 16.81
C ILE A 21 21.82 -61.21 17.90
N LYS A 22 23.11 -61.18 17.55
CA LYS A 22 24.23 -61.41 18.49
C LYS A 22 24.59 -60.20 19.34
N SER A 23 24.09 -59.01 18.99
CA SER A 23 24.30 -57.80 19.77
C SER A 23 23.16 -57.55 20.76
N ASP A 24 23.34 -56.60 21.66
CA ASP A 24 22.30 -56.15 22.61
C ASP A 24 21.23 -55.25 21.93
N PHE A 25 21.07 -55.37 20.61
CA PHE A 25 20.13 -54.53 19.86
C PHE A 25 18.66 -54.83 20.20
N PHE A 26 18.36 -56.08 20.56
CA PHE A 26 17.07 -56.48 21.13
C PHE A 26 17.26 -57.12 22.52
N PRO A 27 17.29 -56.32 23.59
CA PRO A 27 17.50 -56.83 24.95
C PRO A 27 16.33 -57.71 25.43
N ASP A 28 15.11 -57.39 25.00
CA ASP A 28 13.89 -58.12 25.34
C ASP A 28 13.39 -58.92 24.13
N ARG A 29 13.19 -60.23 24.33
CA ARG A 29 12.61 -61.11 23.29
C ARG A 29 11.10 -61.05 23.31
N TYR A 30 10.51 -61.30 22.13
CA TYR A 30 9.06 -61.37 21.91
C TYR A 30 8.30 -60.05 22.12
N THR A 31 8.99 -58.92 22.09
CA THR A 31 8.33 -57.62 21.90
C THR A 31 7.84 -57.49 20.45
N PRO A 32 6.89 -56.59 20.15
CA PRO A 32 6.47 -56.31 18.78
C PRO A 32 7.65 -55.95 17.86
N GLU A 33 8.58 -55.13 18.35
CA GLU A 33 9.76 -54.69 17.58
C GLU A 33 10.72 -55.84 17.28
N TRP A 34 10.91 -56.75 18.26
CA TRP A 34 11.66 -57.98 18.05
C TRP A 34 10.95 -58.88 17.02
N GLY A 35 9.63 -59.00 17.13
CA GLY A 35 8.81 -59.81 16.22
C GLY A 35 8.87 -59.34 14.78
N ASP A 36 8.80 -58.03 14.55
CA ASP A 36 8.92 -57.42 13.21
C ASP A 36 10.30 -57.67 12.62
N PHE A 37 11.36 -57.45 13.40
CA PHE A 37 12.72 -57.75 12.96
C PHE A 37 12.92 -59.24 12.64
N MET A 38 12.43 -60.13 13.49
CA MET A 38 12.59 -61.57 13.29
C MET A 38 11.72 -62.08 12.14
N ASN A 39 10.60 -61.43 11.84
CA ASN A 39 9.79 -61.69 10.66
C ASN A 39 10.61 -61.43 9.38
N ASP A 40 11.22 -60.24 9.28
CA ASP A 40 12.12 -59.89 8.17
C ASP A 40 13.31 -60.85 8.09
N TYR A 41 13.90 -61.22 9.23
CA TYR A 41 14.98 -62.20 9.29
C TYR A 41 14.54 -63.58 8.78
N ALA A 42 13.30 -64.01 9.05
CA ALA A 42 12.77 -65.27 8.54
C ALA A 42 12.64 -65.28 7.00
N PHE A 43 12.27 -64.15 6.38
CA PHE A 43 12.31 -63.99 4.93
C PHE A 43 13.74 -64.10 4.37
N MET A 44 14.74 -63.59 5.09
CA MET A 44 16.14 -63.71 4.69
C MET A 44 16.64 -65.15 4.79
N LEU A 45 16.25 -65.88 5.84
CA LEU A 45 16.51 -67.31 5.96
C LEU A 45 15.91 -68.09 4.78
N GLN A 46 14.67 -67.79 4.38
CA GLN A 46 14.06 -68.37 3.17
C GLN A 46 14.86 -68.05 1.91
N GLY A 47 15.21 -66.79 1.68
CA GLY A 47 15.98 -66.36 0.50
C GLY A 47 17.39 -66.97 0.44
N ALA A 48 17.99 -67.26 1.59
CA ALA A 48 19.27 -67.95 1.71
C ALA A 48 19.17 -69.49 1.57
N GLY A 49 17.97 -70.05 1.38
CA GLY A 49 17.73 -71.49 1.26
C GLY A 49 17.64 -72.24 2.60
N LYS A 50 17.65 -71.52 3.73
CA LYS A 50 17.52 -72.07 5.09
C LYS A 50 16.05 -72.22 5.48
N HIS A 51 15.34 -73.04 4.72
CA HIS A 51 13.88 -73.13 4.77
C HIS A 51 13.34 -73.61 6.13
N ASP A 52 13.95 -74.64 6.72
CA ASP A 52 13.50 -75.21 7.99
C ASP A 52 13.69 -74.24 9.17
N GLU A 53 14.83 -73.52 9.20
CA GLU A 53 15.10 -72.47 10.19
C GLU A 53 14.06 -71.35 10.10
N ALA A 54 13.72 -70.92 8.88
CA ALA A 54 12.73 -69.88 8.67
C ALA A 54 11.32 -70.29 9.09
N ILE A 55 10.90 -71.54 8.79
CA ILE A 55 9.59 -72.06 9.20
C ILE A 55 9.51 -72.18 10.72
N ALA A 56 10.55 -72.72 11.36
CA ALA A 56 10.60 -72.85 12.82
C ALA A 56 10.50 -71.48 13.50
N LEU A 57 11.25 -70.49 13.00
CA LEU A 57 11.21 -69.12 13.49
C LEU A 57 9.84 -68.47 13.28
N MET A 58 9.22 -68.64 12.11
CA MET A 58 7.89 -68.08 11.85
C MET A 58 6.82 -68.68 12.78
N LYS A 59 6.85 -70.00 13.02
CA LYS A 59 5.98 -70.66 14.00
C LYS A 59 6.20 -70.12 15.42
N GLU A 60 7.46 -69.88 15.79
CA GLU A 60 7.80 -69.28 17.08
C GLU A 60 7.25 -67.85 17.22
N ILE A 61 7.40 -67.02 16.18
CA ILE A 61 6.88 -65.65 16.17
C ILE A 61 5.36 -65.66 16.34
N ILE A 62 4.65 -66.47 15.56
CA ILE A 62 3.18 -66.58 15.64
C ILE A 62 2.73 -67.01 17.04
N ALA A 63 3.45 -67.96 17.67
CA ALA A 63 3.07 -68.50 18.97
C ALA A 63 3.38 -67.59 20.16
N LYS A 64 4.46 -66.80 20.09
CA LYS A 64 5.02 -66.10 21.26
C LYS A 64 5.00 -64.58 21.17
N VAL A 65 4.95 -64.01 19.96
CA VAL A 65 4.89 -62.55 19.78
C VAL A 65 3.42 -62.14 19.75
N PRO A 66 2.96 -61.29 20.69
CA PRO A 66 1.60 -60.80 20.67
C PRO A 66 1.38 -59.99 19.39
N ALA A 67 0.36 -60.33 18.61
CA ALA A 67 -0.06 -59.51 17.49
C ALA A 67 -0.70 -58.22 18.02
N GLY A 68 -0.23 -57.06 17.57
CA GLY A 68 -0.81 -55.77 17.96
C GLY A 68 -2.18 -55.55 17.33
N VAL A 69 -2.38 -56.10 16.13
CA VAL A 69 -3.64 -56.06 15.38
C VAL A 69 -3.91 -57.40 14.67
N PRO A 70 -5.18 -57.82 14.48
CA PRO A 70 -5.51 -59.08 13.80
C PRO A 70 -4.88 -59.24 12.41
N GLN A 71 -4.71 -58.15 11.66
CA GLN A 71 -4.10 -58.12 10.33
C GLN A 71 -2.64 -58.61 10.34
N GLU A 72 -1.91 -58.33 11.41
CA GLU A 72 -0.51 -58.73 11.58
C GLU A 72 -0.39 -60.25 11.76
N HIS A 73 -1.30 -60.83 12.55
CA HIS A 73 -1.41 -62.27 12.71
C HIS A 73 -1.72 -62.97 11.38
N ILE A 74 -2.70 -62.47 10.63
CA ILE A 74 -3.04 -62.98 9.29
C ILE A 74 -1.83 -62.91 8.35
N SER A 75 -1.11 -61.78 8.31
CA SER A 75 0.10 -61.63 7.48
C SER A 75 1.18 -62.68 7.82
N ARG A 76 1.40 -62.95 9.12
CA ARG A 76 2.35 -63.98 9.58
C ARG A 76 1.91 -65.39 9.18
N MET A 77 0.62 -65.72 9.28
CA MET A 77 0.07 -67.00 8.84
C MET A 77 0.21 -67.20 7.31
N VAL A 78 -0.07 -66.16 6.52
CA VAL A 78 0.15 -66.18 5.06
C VAL A 78 1.62 -66.43 4.73
N SER A 79 2.54 -65.78 5.45
CA SER A 79 3.98 -65.97 5.28
C SER A 79 4.41 -67.39 5.65
N LEU A 80 3.84 -67.98 6.72
CA LEU A 80 4.08 -69.37 7.08
C LEU A 80 3.59 -70.34 6.00
N ALA A 81 2.42 -70.11 5.42
CA ALA A 81 1.91 -70.91 4.30
C ALA A 81 2.83 -70.81 3.07
N GLU A 82 3.30 -69.60 2.75
CA GLU A 82 4.28 -69.35 1.68
C GLU A 82 5.58 -70.11 1.91
N PHE A 83 6.11 -70.09 3.14
CA PHE A 83 7.37 -70.75 3.48
C PHE A 83 7.26 -72.27 3.35
N ASN A 84 6.13 -72.85 3.77
CA ASN A 84 5.86 -74.28 3.60
C ASN A 84 5.72 -74.64 2.12
N LEU A 85 5.08 -73.80 1.31
CA LEU A 85 4.98 -74.00 -0.13
C LEU A 85 6.36 -73.99 -0.80
N ASN A 86 7.20 -73.00 -0.50
CA ASN A 86 8.58 -72.90 -1.02
C ASN A 86 9.44 -74.11 -0.63
N SER A 87 9.14 -74.71 0.52
CA SER A 87 9.80 -75.92 1.03
C SER A 87 9.21 -77.23 0.48
N ARG A 88 8.29 -77.16 -0.50
CA ARG A 88 7.55 -78.29 -1.09
C ARG A 88 6.65 -79.05 -0.09
N ARG A 89 6.31 -78.44 1.04
CA ARG A 89 5.41 -78.98 2.07
C ARG A 89 3.97 -78.57 1.77
N LEU A 90 3.42 -79.12 0.68
CA LEU A 90 2.11 -78.74 0.15
C LEU A 90 0.97 -78.96 1.16
N SER A 91 0.99 -80.07 1.91
CA SER A 91 -0.03 -80.36 2.92
C SER A 91 -0.01 -79.35 4.06
N GLU A 92 1.16 -79.02 4.60
CA GLU A 92 1.32 -78.00 5.66
C GLU A 92 0.91 -76.62 5.15
N ALA A 93 1.27 -76.26 3.91
CA ALA A 93 0.84 -75.00 3.32
C ALA A 93 -0.69 -74.91 3.21
N LYS A 94 -1.36 -76.00 2.79
CA LYS A 94 -2.81 -76.10 2.67
C LYS A 94 -3.50 -75.99 4.03
N GLU A 95 -2.97 -76.67 5.05
CA GLU A 95 -3.46 -76.61 6.42
C GLU A 95 -3.37 -75.18 6.98
N ASN A 96 -2.20 -74.54 6.87
CA ASN A 96 -2.03 -73.14 7.31
C ASN A 96 -3.02 -72.19 6.62
N LEU A 97 -3.29 -72.36 5.33
CA LEU A 97 -4.29 -71.55 4.63
C LEU A 97 -5.71 -71.78 5.15
N SER A 98 -6.04 -73.01 5.55
CA SER A 98 -7.39 -73.36 6.05
C SER A 98 -7.70 -72.76 7.42
N GLU A 99 -6.67 -72.43 8.19
CA GLU A 99 -6.81 -71.76 9.49
C GLU A 99 -7.00 -70.24 9.38
N ILE A 100 -6.80 -69.65 8.19
CA ILE A 100 -6.95 -68.21 7.99
C ILE A 100 -8.43 -67.85 7.86
N ASP A 101 -8.87 -66.92 8.70
CA ASP A 101 -10.21 -66.33 8.62
C ASP A 101 -10.37 -65.47 7.36
N MET A 102 -11.04 -66.02 6.35
CA MET A 102 -11.27 -65.36 5.06
C MET A 102 -12.19 -64.14 5.14
N ASP A 103 -13.01 -64.01 6.19
CA ASP A 103 -13.87 -62.83 6.39
C ASP A 103 -13.01 -61.61 6.73
N MET A 104 -11.99 -61.78 7.56
CA MET A 104 -11.02 -60.72 7.89
C MET A 104 -10.10 -60.37 6.70
N VAL A 105 -9.81 -61.34 5.82
CA VAL A 105 -8.95 -61.15 4.64
C VAL A 105 -9.64 -60.34 3.54
N SER A 106 -10.97 -60.32 3.50
CA SER A 106 -11.73 -59.69 2.41
C SER A 106 -11.46 -58.18 2.25
N ASP A 107 -11.06 -57.51 3.34
CA ASP A 107 -10.66 -56.10 3.35
C ASP A 107 -9.14 -55.88 3.22
N MET A 108 -8.37 -56.96 3.05
CA MET A 108 -6.91 -56.97 2.92
C MET A 108 -6.51 -57.46 1.51
N PRO A 109 -6.55 -56.60 0.48
CA PRO A 109 -6.32 -57.03 -0.90
C PRO A 109 -4.94 -57.69 -1.11
N GLU A 110 -3.92 -57.24 -0.41
CA GLU A 110 -2.57 -57.83 -0.49
C GLU A 110 -2.53 -59.26 0.07
N ALA A 111 -3.16 -59.50 1.23
CA ALA A 111 -3.24 -60.84 1.82
C ALA A 111 -4.09 -61.77 0.95
N LEU A 112 -5.21 -61.27 0.43
CA LEU A 112 -6.10 -62.01 -0.47
C LEU A 112 -5.38 -62.48 -1.75
N ILE A 113 -4.54 -61.62 -2.34
CA ILE A 113 -3.74 -61.98 -3.51
C ILE A 113 -2.76 -63.09 -3.16
N LYS A 114 -2.02 -62.96 -2.06
CA LYS A 114 -1.03 -63.97 -1.63
C LYS A 114 -1.69 -65.32 -1.33
N ILE A 115 -2.79 -65.33 -0.58
CA ILE A 115 -3.55 -66.54 -0.24
C ILE A 115 -4.02 -67.25 -1.51
N ASN A 116 -4.63 -66.52 -2.44
CA ASN A 116 -5.14 -67.11 -3.68
C ASN A 116 -4.02 -67.55 -4.63
N LEU A 117 -2.85 -66.90 -4.59
CA LEU A 117 -1.68 -67.36 -5.33
C LEU A 117 -1.18 -68.69 -4.78
N ILE A 118 -1.01 -68.81 -3.46
CA ILE A 118 -0.59 -70.06 -2.80
C ILE A 118 -1.61 -71.17 -3.07
N ALA A 119 -2.90 -70.90 -2.88
CA ALA A 119 -3.98 -71.84 -3.18
C ALA A 119 -3.99 -72.25 -4.66
N GLY A 120 -3.70 -71.32 -5.56
CA GLY A 120 -3.58 -71.59 -7.00
C GLY A 120 -2.43 -72.53 -7.34
N VAL A 121 -1.26 -72.35 -6.71
CA VAL A 121 -0.11 -73.25 -6.88
C VAL A 121 -0.42 -74.65 -6.34
N ILE A 122 -1.06 -74.75 -5.17
CA ILE A 122 -1.49 -76.03 -4.60
C ILE A 122 -2.47 -76.74 -5.54
N ALA A 123 -3.52 -76.03 -6.00
CA ALA A 123 -4.52 -76.59 -6.91
C ALA A 123 -3.92 -77.02 -8.26
N TYR A 124 -2.94 -76.28 -8.80
CA TYR A 124 -2.20 -76.68 -9.98
C TYR A 124 -1.33 -77.93 -9.73
N GLY A 125 -0.69 -78.02 -8.55
CA GLY A 125 0.09 -79.19 -8.15
C GLY A 125 -0.76 -80.47 -8.10
N GLU A 126 -1.99 -80.36 -7.59
CA GLU A 126 -2.94 -81.47 -7.48
C GLU A 126 -3.58 -81.84 -8.84
N SER A 127 -4.03 -80.86 -9.62
CA SER A 127 -4.83 -81.10 -10.83
C SER A 127 -4.04 -81.05 -12.15
N ARG A 128 -2.81 -80.51 -12.14
CA ARG A 128 -2.02 -80.14 -13.33
C ARG A 128 -2.72 -79.17 -14.28
N ALA A 129 -3.81 -78.54 -13.84
CA ALA A 129 -4.59 -77.57 -14.58
C ALA A 129 -4.59 -76.24 -13.84
N ILE A 130 -4.60 -75.15 -14.60
CA ILE A 130 -4.70 -73.81 -14.01
C ILE A 130 -6.11 -73.63 -13.44
N PRO A 131 -6.28 -73.23 -12.16
CA PRO A 131 -7.59 -73.02 -11.56
C PRO A 131 -8.17 -71.68 -12.04
N VAL A 132 -8.70 -71.66 -13.27
CA VAL A 132 -9.19 -70.44 -13.95
C VAL A 132 -10.25 -69.71 -13.11
N ASN A 133 -11.16 -70.43 -12.46
CA ASN A 133 -12.23 -69.84 -11.65
C ASN A 133 -11.67 -69.10 -10.43
N LEU A 134 -10.65 -69.66 -9.77
CA LEU A 134 -9.98 -69.02 -8.63
C LEU A 134 -9.32 -67.72 -9.10
N MET A 135 -8.54 -67.78 -10.17
CA MET A 135 -7.85 -66.61 -10.72
C MET A 135 -8.81 -65.50 -11.16
N HIS A 136 -9.91 -65.87 -11.83
CA HIS A 136 -10.93 -64.92 -12.26
C HIS A 136 -11.61 -64.22 -11.06
N ASN A 137 -11.98 -64.98 -10.03
CA ASN A 137 -12.62 -64.43 -8.84
C ASN A 137 -11.67 -63.51 -8.06
N THR A 138 -10.39 -63.90 -7.91
CA THR A 138 -9.37 -63.04 -7.30
C THR A 138 -9.20 -61.74 -8.08
N ALA A 139 -9.08 -61.80 -9.41
CA ALA A 139 -8.94 -60.61 -10.24
C ALA A 139 -10.14 -59.65 -10.06
N LYS A 140 -11.37 -60.19 -10.06
CA LYS A 140 -12.59 -59.41 -9.84
C LYS A 140 -12.64 -58.76 -8.44
N GLN A 141 -12.23 -59.48 -7.40
CA GLN A 141 -12.20 -58.95 -6.03
C GLN A 141 -11.15 -57.84 -5.88
N VAL A 142 -9.97 -58.01 -6.47
CA VAL A 142 -8.90 -57.00 -6.48
C VAL A 142 -9.32 -55.77 -7.28
N GLU A 143 -9.99 -55.94 -8.42
CA GLU A 143 -10.53 -54.81 -9.19
C GLU A 143 -11.56 -54.04 -8.37
N ALA A 144 -12.49 -54.74 -7.69
CA ALA A 144 -13.49 -54.11 -6.85
C ALA A 144 -12.89 -53.38 -5.63
N SER A 145 -11.81 -53.90 -5.03
CA SER A 145 -11.11 -53.20 -3.94
C SER A 145 -10.34 -51.99 -4.44
N TYR A 146 -9.70 -52.09 -5.60
CA TYR A 146 -9.00 -50.99 -6.25
C TYR A 146 -9.95 -49.84 -6.62
N GLN A 147 -11.11 -50.14 -7.21
CA GLN A 147 -12.14 -49.13 -7.52
C GLN A 147 -12.65 -48.42 -6.26
N ARG A 148 -12.92 -49.17 -5.18
CA ARG A 148 -13.31 -48.59 -3.88
C ARG A 148 -12.22 -47.67 -3.32
N ALA A 149 -10.96 -48.07 -3.39
CA ALA A 149 -9.84 -47.24 -2.95
C ALA A 149 -9.67 -45.96 -3.79
N GLN A 150 -9.91 -46.03 -5.11
CA GLN A 150 -9.90 -44.85 -5.97
C GLN A 150 -11.02 -43.86 -5.61
N LEU A 151 -12.24 -44.35 -5.39
CA LEU A 151 -13.37 -43.51 -4.97
C LEU A 151 -13.10 -42.84 -3.62
N ALA A 152 -12.61 -43.60 -2.64
CA ALA A 152 -12.22 -43.05 -1.34
C ALA A 152 -11.13 -41.96 -1.46
N ARG A 153 -10.15 -42.14 -2.37
CA ARG A 153 -9.13 -41.12 -2.66
C ARG A 153 -9.74 -39.86 -3.28
N GLN A 154 -10.67 -40.00 -4.22
CA GLN A 154 -11.37 -38.86 -4.82
C GLN A 154 -12.17 -38.07 -3.78
N GLU A 155 -12.94 -38.76 -2.93
CA GLU A 155 -13.70 -38.13 -1.86
C GLU A 155 -12.78 -37.43 -0.84
N ALA A 156 -11.66 -38.07 -0.47
CA ALA A 156 -10.66 -37.47 0.42
C ALA A 156 -10.04 -36.21 -0.20
N GLN A 157 -9.73 -36.25 -1.50
CA GLN A 157 -9.19 -35.11 -2.23
C GLN A 157 -10.23 -33.98 -2.34
N GLU A 158 -11.49 -34.28 -2.61
CA GLU A 158 -12.56 -33.28 -2.59
C GLU A 158 -12.71 -32.62 -1.22
N LYS A 159 -12.71 -33.41 -0.13
CA LYS A 159 -12.79 -32.87 1.24
C LYS A 159 -11.59 -31.97 1.55
N SER A 160 -10.38 -32.37 1.17
CA SER A 160 -9.17 -31.56 1.32
C SER A 160 -9.29 -30.24 0.54
N ASN A 161 -9.69 -30.33 -0.73
CA ASN A 161 -9.87 -29.15 -1.59
C ASN A 161 -10.94 -28.20 -1.04
N ARG A 162 -12.06 -28.73 -0.53
CA ARG A 162 -13.11 -27.90 0.12
C ARG A 162 -12.56 -27.19 1.35
N ALA A 163 -11.82 -27.90 2.21
CA ALA A 163 -11.19 -27.29 3.38
C ALA A 163 -10.16 -26.21 3.01
N GLU A 164 -9.39 -26.41 1.93
CA GLU A 164 -8.47 -25.39 1.40
C GLU A 164 -9.21 -24.17 0.85
N GLN A 165 -10.31 -24.37 0.12
CA GLN A 165 -11.15 -23.27 -0.38
C GLN A 165 -11.75 -22.45 0.76
N GLU A 166 -12.20 -23.09 1.83
CA GLU A 166 -12.69 -22.40 3.03
C GLU A 166 -11.58 -21.58 3.70
N LYS A 167 -10.37 -22.14 3.84
CA LYS A 167 -9.21 -21.39 4.35
C LYS A 167 -8.90 -20.17 3.48
N MET A 168 -8.84 -20.34 2.16
CA MET A 168 -8.59 -19.24 1.23
C MET A 168 -9.65 -18.14 1.35
N ARG A 169 -10.93 -18.50 1.52
CA ARG A 169 -12.01 -17.54 1.76
C ARG A 169 -11.82 -16.76 3.05
N LEU A 170 -11.45 -17.44 4.14
CA LEU A 170 -11.19 -16.79 5.43
C LEU A 170 -9.98 -15.85 5.36
N ASP A 171 -8.92 -16.24 4.65
CA ASP A 171 -7.74 -15.39 4.45
C ASP A 171 -8.06 -14.15 3.62
N LEU A 172 -8.87 -14.28 2.56
CA LEU A 172 -9.37 -13.14 1.79
C LEU A 172 -10.22 -12.20 2.63
N GLN A 173 -11.08 -12.72 3.51
CA GLN A 173 -11.87 -11.89 4.44
C GLN A 173 -10.98 -11.15 5.43
N ARG A 174 -9.97 -11.81 5.99
CA ARG A 174 -8.98 -11.19 6.87
C ARG A 174 -8.21 -10.08 6.16
N GLN A 175 -7.75 -10.32 4.93
CA GLN A 175 -7.05 -9.29 4.14
C GLN A 175 -7.93 -8.07 3.86
N ARG A 176 -9.20 -8.29 3.49
CA ARG A 176 -10.16 -7.18 3.30
C ARG A 176 -10.34 -6.36 4.59
N LEU A 177 -10.46 -7.03 5.73
CA LEU A 177 -10.59 -6.37 7.03
C LEU A 177 -9.34 -5.55 7.39
N TRP A 178 -8.14 -6.07 7.13
CA TRP A 178 -6.89 -5.33 7.29
C TRP A 178 -6.83 -4.08 6.40
N ILE A 179 -7.24 -4.16 5.13
CA ILE A 179 -7.30 -3.00 4.22
C ILE A 179 -8.26 -1.93 4.75
N VAL A 180 -9.42 -2.33 5.30
CA VAL A 180 -10.38 -1.40 5.91
C VAL A 180 -9.79 -0.74 7.16
N ILE A 181 -9.14 -1.48 8.05
CA ILE A 181 -8.49 -0.93 9.25
C ILE A 181 -7.38 0.06 8.89
N VAL A 182 -6.51 -0.30 7.95
CA VAL A 182 -5.41 0.56 7.51
C VAL A 182 -5.93 1.84 6.85
N SER A 183 -6.97 1.74 6.02
CA SER A 183 -7.58 2.92 5.38
C SER A 183 -8.26 3.84 6.41
N LEU A 184 -8.96 3.30 7.40
CA LEU A 184 -9.54 4.08 8.50
C LEU A 184 -8.46 4.79 9.32
N LEU A 185 -7.37 4.11 9.63
CA LEU A 185 -6.24 4.67 10.38
C LEU A 185 -5.57 5.82 9.59
N LEU A 186 -5.43 5.67 8.28
CA LEU A 186 -4.94 6.74 7.38
C LEU A 186 -5.82 7.99 7.43
N VAL A 187 -7.15 7.83 7.41
CA VAL A 187 -8.09 8.95 7.52
C VAL A 187 -7.96 9.67 8.86
N ILE A 188 -7.80 8.93 9.96
CA ILE A 188 -7.61 9.51 11.30
C ILE A 188 -6.30 10.31 11.36
N VAL A 189 -5.20 9.76 10.83
CA VAL A 189 -3.90 10.44 10.80
C VAL A 189 -3.94 11.71 9.93
N ALA A 190 -4.56 11.64 8.75
CA ALA A 190 -4.76 12.81 7.89
C ALA A 190 -5.62 13.88 8.56
N GLY A 191 -6.72 13.48 9.21
CA GLY A 191 -7.59 14.38 9.97
C GLY A 191 -6.83 15.07 11.12
N ALA A 192 -6.05 14.31 11.90
CA ALA A 192 -5.22 14.86 12.96
C ALA A 192 -4.16 15.84 12.43
N TRP A 193 -3.54 15.54 11.28
CA TRP A 193 -2.59 16.42 10.61
C TRP A 193 -3.24 17.73 10.17
N ILE A 194 -4.44 17.66 9.55
CA ILE A 194 -5.22 18.83 9.13
C ILE A 194 -5.60 19.70 10.35
N VAL A 195 -6.09 19.10 11.43
CA VAL A 195 -6.46 19.82 12.66
C VAL A 195 -5.22 20.51 13.26
N ARG A 196 -4.10 19.79 13.37
CA ARG A 196 -2.84 20.34 13.87
C ARG A 196 -2.36 21.51 13.02
N ASN A 197 -2.45 21.42 11.70
CA ASN A 197 -2.08 22.50 10.79
C ASN A 197 -3.00 23.71 10.93
N ASN A 198 -4.31 23.51 11.06
CA ASN A 198 -5.26 24.61 11.29
C ASN A 198 -5.04 25.28 12.65
N LEU A 199 -4.73 24.51 13.70
CA LEU A 199 -4.38 25.08 15.01
C LEU A 199 -3.09 25.88 14.96
N ARG A 200 -2.07 25.41 14.23
CA ARG A 200 -0.84 26.17 13.96
C ARG A 200 -1.16 27.50 13.26
N ARG A 201 -1.93 27.46 12.17
CA ARG A 201 -2.37 28.66 11.43
C ARG A 201 -3.22 29.60 12.29
N LYS A 202 -4.09 29.07 13.17
CA LYS A 202 -4.89 29.88 14.10
C LYS A 202 -4.01 30.54 15.17
N ARG A 203 -3.01 29.84 15.71
CA ARG A 203 -2.04 30.41 16.64
C ARG A 203 -1.26 31.57 16.00
N GLU A 204 -0.82 31.42 14.76
CA GLU A 204 -0.16 32.51 14.00
C GLU A 204 -1.07 33.75 13.86
N ARG A 205 -2.38 33.55 13.65
CA ARG A 205 -3.34 34.66 13.57
C ARG A 205 -3.58 35.34 14.92
N ILE A 206 -3.65 34.58 16.02
CA ILE A 206 -3.84 35.14 17.37
C ILE A 206 -2.64 36.00 17.76
N MET A 207 -1.41 35.55 17.47
CA MET A 207 -0.19 36.37 17.68
C MET A 207 -0.28 37.71 16.94
N SER A 208 -0.70 37.72 15.68
CA SER A 208 -0.86 38.96 14.91
C SER A 208 -1.99 39.88 15.40
N ALA A 209 -2.99 39.32 16.09
CA ALA A 209 -4.08 40.09 16.69
C ALA A 209 -3.67 40.67 18.05
N GLU A 210 -2.89 39.93 18.84
CA GLU A 210 -2.28 40.41 20.08
C GLU A 210 -1.27 41.52 19.81
N GLU A 211 -0.40 41.38 18.79
CA GLU A 211 0.52 42.45 18.36
C GLU A 211 -0.24 43.71 17.92
N ARG A 212 -1.37 43.56 17.23
CA ARG A 212 -2.23 44.70 16.84
C ARG A 212 -2.92 45.35 18.03
N ALA A 213 -3.43 44.56 18.97
CA ALA A 213 -4.04 45.07 20.20
C ALA A 213 -3.00 45.84 21.05
N GLU A 214 -1.77 45.33 21.14
CA GLU A 214 -0.67 45.98 21.85
C GLU A 214 -0.19 47.26 21.14
N THR A 215 -0.16 47.28 19.81
CA THR A 215 0.09 48.52 19.04
C THR A 215 -1.04 49.54 19.21
N LEU A 216 -2.31 49.10 19.27
CA LEU A 216 -3.45 49.99 19.44
C LEU A 216 -3.51 50.58 20.86
N ASP A 217 -3.16 49.80 21.89
CA ASP A 217 -3.03 50.28 23.28
C ASP A 217 -1.87 51.28 23.41
N ARG A 218 -0.75 51.02 22.74
CA ARG A 218 0.35 52.00 22.62
C ARG A 218 -0.08 53.28 21.90
N LEU A 219 -0.81 53.17 20.80
CA LEU A 219 -1.30 54.33 20.05
C LEU A 219 -2.35 55.13 20.82
N LEU A 220 -3.22 54.47 21.61
CA LEU A 220 -4.18 55.14 22.48
C LEU A 220 -3.49 55.88 23.63
N ARG A 221 -2.47 55.28 24.25
CA ARG A 221 -1.64 55.96 25.27
C ARG A 221 -0.89 57.16 24.71
N LEU A 222 -0.38 57.05 23.49
CA LEU A 222 0.25 58.18 22.78
C LEU A 222 -0.79 59.26 22.46
N ALA A 223 -1.97 58.89 21.94
CA ALA A 223 -3.05 59.83 21.60
C ALA A 223 -3.65 60.55 22.82
N GLU A 224 -3.67 59.91 23.99
CA GLU A 224 -4.13 60.53 25.23
C GLU A 224 -3.09 61.54 25.78
N SER A 225 -1.80 61.31 25.50
CA SER A 225 -0.71 62.23 25.86
C SER A 225 -0.53 63.42 24.90
N GLU A 226 -1.08 63.38 23.68
CA GLU A 226 -0.80 64.34 22.58
C GLU A 226 -1.99 65.23 22.18
N LYS A 227 -2.84 65.63 23.14
CA LYS A 227 -4.06 66.40 22.85
C LYS A 227 -3.85 67.89 22.50
N SER A 228 -2.64 68.38 22.29
CA SER A 228 -2.43 69.76 21.82
C SER A 228 -1.10 69.94 21.09
N ALA A 229 -1.13 69.83 19.76
CA ALA A 229 -0.43 70.73 18.81
C ALA A 229 -0.14 70.11 17.43
N ASP A 230 -0.20 68.78 17.23
CA ASP A 230 0.42 68.16 16.04
C ASP A 230 -0.53 67.45 15.04
N LYS A 231 -1.73 68.00 14.81
CA LYS A 231 -2.65 67.47 13.78
C LYS A 231 -2.18 67.76 12.36
N SER A 232 -1.47 68.87 12.14
CA SER A 232 -1.05 69.30 10.80
C SER A 232 0.09 68.43 10.26
N GLU A 233 1.10 68.10 11.08
CA GLU A 233 2.24 67.30 10.60
C GLU A 233 1.86 65.84 10.35
N THR A 234 0.96 65.29 11.16
CA THR A 234 0.47 63.92 10.99
C THR A 234 -0.36 63.75 9.72
N VAL A 235 -1.26 64.70 9.42
CA VAL A 235 -2.01 64.73 8.15
C VAL A 235 -1.06 64.93 6.99
N ARG A 236 -0.11 65.86 7.10
CA ARG A 236 0.91 66.10 6.07
C ARG A 236 1.72 64.83 5.77
N ARG A 237 2.14 64.07 6.78
CA ARG A 237 2.86 62.79 6.61
C ARG A 237 2.00 61.72 5.93
N LEU A 238 0.70 61.65 6.25
CA LEU A 238 -0.23 60.72 5.60
C LEU A 238 -0.45 61.07 4.12
N ILE A 239 -0.59 62.35 3.79
CA ILE A 239 -0.75 62.80 2.40
C ILE A 239 0.54 62.57 1.59
N VAL A 240 1.70 62.89 2.17
CA VAL A 240 3.01 62.57 1.56
C VAL A 240 3.15 61.06 1.36
N GLY A 241 2.68 60.25 2.31
CA GLY A 241 2.61 58.79 2.17
C GLY A 241 1.74 58.35 0.99
N TYR A 242 0.54 58.92 0.84
CA TYR A 242 -0.36 58.62 -0.28
C TYR A 242 0.24 59.01 -1.64
N LEU A 243 0.85 60.20 -1.75
CA LEU A 243 1.56 60.63 -2.97
C LEU A 243 2.81 59.77 -3.24
N GLY A 244 3.53 59.35 -2.20
CA GLY A 244 4.67 58.43 -2.31
C GLY A 244 4.26 57.05 -2.83
N ILE A 245 3.10 56.55 -2.39
CA ILE A 245 2.50 55.31 -2.91
C ILE A 245 2.12 55.50 -4.39
N LEU A 246 1.44 56.60 -4.74
CA LEU A 246 1.07 56.92 -6.13
C LEU A 246 2.31 56.99 -7.03
N LYS A 247 3.38 57.62 -6.56
CA LYS A 247 4.68 57.71 -7.25
C LYS A 247 5.33 56.33 -7.42
N THR A 248 5.39 55.53 -6.36
CA THR A 248 6.00 54.18 -6.40
C THR A 248 5.31 53.27 -7.44
N PHE A 249 3.98 53.35 -7.55
CA PHE A 249 3.23 52.59 -8.54
C PHE A 249 3.37 53.15 -9.97
N ALA A 250 3.58 54.46 -10.13
CA ALA A 250 3.83 55.07 -11.44
C ALA A 250 5.23 54.78 -12.02
N VAL A 251 6.22 54.46 -11.17
CA VAL A 251 7.60 54.12 -11.59
C VAL A 251 7.69 52.74 -12.25
N ALA A 252 6.85 51.77 -11.86
CA ALA A 252 6.85 50.40 -12.37
C ALA A 252 5.48 50.06 -12.99
N PRO A 253 5.27 50.32 -14.30
CA PRO A 253 3.99 50.08 -14.97
C PRO A 253 3.80 48.58 -15.29
N THR A 254 3.54 47.76 -14.27
CA THR A 254 3.05 46.39 -14.44
C THR A 254 1.52 46.36 -14.35
N GLN A 255 0.84 45.49 -15.11
CA GLN A 255 -0.63 45.36 -15.06
C GLN A 255 -1.15 45.13 -13.63
N GLN A 256 -0.37 44.44 -12.80
CA GLN A 256 -0.67 44.19 -11.39
C GLN A 256 -0.68 45.47 -10.54
N ASN A 257 0.18 46.44 -10.85
CA ASN A 257 0.22 47.75 -10.18
C ASN A 257 -0.92 48.66 -10.66
N GLN A 258 -1.32 48.56 -11.93
CA GLN A 258 -2.47 49.29 -12.47
C GLN A 258 -3.79 48.84 -11.81
N ASP A 259 -3.97 47.53 -11.63
CA ASP A 259 -5.14 46.99 -10.93
C ASP A 259 -5.11 47.27 -9.42
N ALA A 260 -3.93 47.32 -8.79
CA ALA A 260 -3.79 47.74 -7.40
C ALA A 260 -4.21 49.20 -7.19
N LEU A 261 -3.81 50.10 -8.10
CA LEU A 261 -4.23 51.51 -8.07
C LEU A 261 -5.75 51.65 -8.20
N ARG A 262 -6.38 50.90 -9.12
CA ARG A 262 -7.84 50.88 -9.30
C ARG A 262 -8.61 50.44 -8.06
N ARG A 263 -8.06 49.50 -7.29
CA ARG A 263 -8.68 49.00 -6.04
C ARG A 263 -8.49 49.96 -4.87
N ILE A 264 -7.38 50.67 -4.80
CA ILE A 264 -7.09 51.64 -3.73
C ILE A 264 -7.84 52.97 -3.95
N SER A 265 -8.10 53.37 -5.20
CA SER A 265 -8.83 54.60 -5.52
C SER A 265 -10.36 54.49 -5.38
N GLY A 266 -10.91 53.29 -5.15
CA GLY A 266 -12.34 53.10 -4.87
C GLY A 266 -13.26 53.45 -6.04
N VAL A 267 -12.79 53.26 -7.28
CA VAL A 267 -13.62 53.45 -8.49
C VAL A 267 -14.48 52.20 -8.70
N GLU A 268 -15.57 52.10 -7.94
CA GLU A 268 -16.65 51.15 -8.24
C GLU A 268 -17.52 51.67 -9.39
N HIS A 269 -17.81 50.76 -10.31
CA HIS A 269 -18.59 50.95 -11.53
C HIS A 269 -19.85 51.80 -11.36
N SER A 270 -19.88 52.97 -11.99
CA SER A 270 -21.11 53.65 -12.39
C SER A 270 -20.89 54.16 -13.82
N GLY A 271 -21.80 53.77 -14.72
CA GLY A 271 -21.53 53.66 -16.15
C GLY A 271 -21.25 54.96 -16.90
N GLY A 272 -20.63 54.77 -18.07
CA GLY A 272 -20.69 55.71 -19.20
C GLY A 272 -19.70 56.87 -19.15
N THR A 273 -18.41 56.55 -19.30
CA THR A 273 -17.31 57.25 -20.03
C THR A 273 -16.01 56.69 -19.43
N GLU A 274 -14.99 56.44 -20.23
CA GLU A 274 -13.77 55.68 -19.88
C GLU A 274 -13.26 55.90 -18.43
N PRO A 275 -13.03 54.82 -17.65
CA PRO A 275 -12.72 54.91 -16.23
C PRO A 275 -11.30 55.44 -15.99
N SER A 276 -11.21 56.71 -15.56
CA SER A 276 -9.98 57.36 -15.12
C SER A 276 -9.31 56.57 -14.00
N MET A 277 -8.04 56.18 -14.19
CA MET A 277 -7.21 55.47 -13.20
C MET A 277 -7.01 56.22 -11.87
N VAL A 278 -7.32 57.52 -11.82
CA VAL A 278 -7.12 58.41 -10.67
C VAL A 278 -8.41 59.17 -10.34
N ASP A 279 -8.76 59.26 -9.05
CA ASP A 279 -9.79 60.16 -8.52
C ASP A 279 -9.21 61.59 -8.41
N TRP A 280 -9.40 62.38 -9.47
CA TRP A 280 -8.79 63.70 -9.58
C TRP A 280 -9.31 64.69 -8.55
N ASP A 281 -10.57 64.58 -8.10
CA ASP A 281 -11.13 65.48 -7.09
C ASP A 281 -10.38 65.35 -5.77
N LYS A 282 -10.03 64.12 -5.38
CA LYS A 282 -9.17 63.88 -4.22
C LYS A 282 -7.75 64.39 -4.45
N VAL A 283 -7.15 64.13 -5.61
CA VAL A 283 -5.79 64.61 -5.88
C VAL A 283 -5.71 66.14 -5.85
N TYR A 284 -6.71 66.84 -6.38
CA TYR A 284 -6.79 68.30 -6.31
C TYR A 284 -6.79 68.79 -4.87
N LEU A 285 -7.66 68.23 -4.02
CA LEU A 285 -7.72 68.57 -2.58
C LEU A 285 -6.37 68.32 -1.89
N LEU A 286 -5.71 67.19 -2.18
CA LEU A 286 -4.43 66.84 -1.57
C LEU A 286 -3.29 67.77 -2.00
N VAL A 287 -3.27 68.17 -3.27
CA VAL A 287 -2.26 69.13 -3.78
C VAL A 287 -2.54 70.53 -3.22
N ASP A 288 -3.80 70.95 -3.14
CA ASP A 288 -4.18 72.25 -2.55
C ASP A 288 -3.78 72.32 -1.08
N GLU A 289 -3.99 71.25 -0.31
CA GLU A 289 -3.61 71.18 1.11
C GLU A 289 -2.08 71.14 1.32
N LEU A 290 -1.33 70.49 0.42
CA LEU A 290 0.13 70.38 0.53
C LEU A 290 0.90 71.60 0.01
N TYR A 291 0.29 72.35 -0.90
CA TYR A 291 0.90 73.48 -1.59
C TYR A 291 0.01 74.72 -1.47
N ASP A 292 -0.51 75.00 -0.27
CA ASP A 292 -1.18 76.26 0.12
C ASP A 292 -2.17 76.82 -0.93
N GLY A 293 -3.10 76.00 -1.41
CA GLY A 293 -4.14 76.46 -2.34
C GLY A 293 -3.67 76.63 -3.79
N TYR A 294 -2.54 76.02 -4.18
CA TYR A 294 -1.93 76.18 -5.50
C TYR A 294 -2.87 75.80 -6.66
N CYS A 295 -3.62 74.70 -6.53
CA CYS A 295 -4.50 74.24 -7.59
C CYS A 295 -5.69 75.18 -7.78
N SER A 296 -6.29 75.63 -6.67
CA SER A 296 -7.36 76.64 -6.66
C SER A 296 -6.89 77.96 -7.28
N SER A 297 -5.65 78.37 -6.97
CA SER A 297 -5.04 79.60 -7.51
C SER A 297 -4.81 79.54 -9.02
N ILE A 298 -4.30 78.41 -9.54
CA ILE A 298 -4.08 78.21 -10.98
C ILE A 298 -5.41 78.17 -11.73
N ARG A 299 -6.42 77.48 -11.20
CA ARG A 299 -7.75 77.38 -11.83
C ARG A 299 -8.46 78.75 -11.85
N ASN A 300 -8.30 79.56 -10.81
CA ASN A 300 -8.89 80.90 -10.76
C ASN A 300 -8.18 81.88 -11.72
N ARG A 301 -6.84 81.85 -11.77
CA ARG A 301 -6.04 82.80 -12.59
C ARG A 301 -5.98 82.41 -14.07
N TYR A 302 -5.96 81.11 -14.39
CA TYR A 302 -5.71 80.60 -15.74
C TYR A 302 -6.74 79.57 -16.23
N GLY A 303 -7.88 79.40 -15.54
CA GLY A 303 -8.90 78.39 -15.89
C GLY A 303 -9.55 78.57 -17.27
N THR A 304 -9.50 79.78 -17.84
CA THR A 304 -9.95 80.05 -19.22
C THR A 304 -8.85 79.83 -20.26
N THR A 305 -7.60 79.75 -19.83
CA THR A 305 -6.41 79.65 -20.70
C THR A 305 -5.93 78.21 -20.83
N PHE A 306 -5.93 77.44 -19.74
CA PHE A 306 -5.54 76.04 -19.73
C PHE A 306 -6.75 75.09 -19.78
N THR A 307 -6.58 74.01 -20.52
CA THR A 307 -7.52 72.88 -20.51
C THR A 307 -7.35 72.07 -19.22
N GLU A 308 -8.38 71.34 -18.80
CA GLU A 308 -8.34 70.51 -17.58
C GLU A 308 -7.13 69.54 -17.57
N LYS A 309 -6.81 68.93 -18.72
CA LYS A 309 -5.63 68.06 -18.88
C LYS A 309 -4.30 68.80 -18.73
N GLU A 310 -4.23 70.08 -19.09
CA GLU A 310 -3.03 70.89 -18.88
C GLU A 310 -2.88 71.27 -17.39
N ILE A 311 -4.00 71.56 -16.70
CA ILE A 311 -4.01 71.81 -15.25
C ILE A 311 -3.54 70.56 -14.48
N GLN A 312 -4.02 69.36 -14.85
CA GLN A 312 -3.56 68.09 -14.29
C GLN A 312 -2.04 67.89 -14.43
N ILE A 313 -1.48 68.22 -15.60
CA ILE A 313 -0.04 68.13 -15.83
C ILE A 313 0.73 69.14 -14.96
N ILE A 314 0.26 70.40 -14.87
CA ILE A 314 0.90 71.45 -14.07
C ILE A 314 0.95 71.04 -12.58
N MET A 315 -0.15 70.52 -12.03
CA MET A 315 -0.19 70.14 -10.62
C MET A 315 0.69 68.93 -10.30
N LEU A 316 0.76 67.94 -11.19
CA LEU A 316 1.60 66.76 -10.98
C LEU A 316 3.08 67.12 -11.10
N LEU A 317 3.43 68.09 -11.96
CA LEU A 317 4.78 68.64 -12.00
C LEU A 317 5.13 69.37 -10.71
N LYS A 318 4.21 70.17 -10.16
CA LYS A 318 4.39 70.82 -8.84
C LYS A 318 4.61 69.79 -7.74
N ALA A 319 3.88 68.68 -7.79
CA ALA A 319 4.03 67.56 -6.86
C ALA A 319 5.28 66.68 -7.11
N GLY A 320 6.13 67.04 -8.08
CA GLY A 320 7.42 66.36 -8.31
C GLY A 320 7.34 65.04 -9.09
N PHE A 321 6.28 64.85 -9.89
CA PHE A 321 6.16 63.72 -10.81
C PHE A 321 6.90 64.01 -12.13
N SER A 322 7.62 63.02 -12.62
CA SER A 322 8.31 63.03 -13.91
C SER A 322 7.34 62.89 -15.08
N THR A 323 7.79 63.28 -16.29
CA THR A 323 6.99 63.15 -17.51
C THR A 323 6.48 61.72 -17.76
N LYS A 324 7.25 60.70 -17.37
CA LYS A 324 6.87 59.30 -17.50
C LYS A 324 5.77 58.90 -16.51
N GLU A 325 5.92 59.31 -15.24
CA GLU A 325 4.93 59.03 -14.19
C GLU A 325 3.60 59.76 -14.45
N ILE A 326 3.67 61.01 -14.93
CA ILE A 326 2.49 61.77 -15.35
C ILE A 326 1.75 61.05 -16.48
N GLY A 327 2.48 60.42 -17.42
CA GLY A 327 1.89 59.65 -18.52
C GLY A 327 1.07 58.47 -18.04
N VAL A 328 1.56 57.78 -17.01
CA VAL A 328 0.83 56.67 -16.38
C VAL A 328 -0.43 57.17 -15.67
N LEU A 329 -0.34 58.25 -14.89
CA LEU A 329 -1.48 58.77 -14.12
C LEU A 329 -2.55 59.44 -14.98
N THR A 330 -2.16 60.10 -16.07
CA THR A 330 -3.08 60.80 -16.98
C THR A 330 -3.54 59.94 -18.16
N GLU A 331 -3.02 58.71 -18.27
CA GLU A 331 -3.23 57.78 -19.39
C GLU A 331 -2.81 58.38 -20.75
N LEU A 332 -1.81 59.27 -20.75
CA LEU A 332 -1.29 59.91 -21.94
C LEU A 332 0.10 59.36 -22.31
N SER A 333 0.38 59.30 -23.62
CA SER A 333 1.73 58.98 -24.08
C SER A 333 2.73 60.07 -23.65
N ALA A 334 4.00 59.69 -23.45
CA ALA A 334 5.05 60.65 -23.11
C ALA A 334 5.13 61.80 -24.15
N ASN A 335 4.98 61.48 -25.44
CA ASN A 335 4.95 62.47 -26.53
C ASN A 335 3.79 63.46 -26.37
N SER A 336 2.60 62.97 -26.02
CA SER A 336 1.43 63.83 -25.75
C SER A 336 1.68 64.80 -24.60
N ILE A 337 2.43 64.39 -23.56
CA ILE A 337 2.80 65.27 -22.44
C ILE A 337 3.81 66.32 -22.87
N TYR A 338 4.83 65.95 -23.66
CA TYR A 338 5.79 66.94 -24.19
C TYR A 338 5.12 67.99 -25.08
N VAL A 339 4.16 67.57 -25.93
CA VAL A 339 3.37 68.48 -26.76
C VAL A 339 2.54 69.42 -25.88
N ARG A 340 1.86 68.91 -24.84
CA ARG A 340 1.07 69.73 -23.91
C ARG A 340 1.94 70.69 -23.09
N LYS A 341 3.12 70.28 -22.62
CA LYS A 341 4.10 71.18 -21.97
C LYS A 341 4.51 72.33 -22.90
N THR A 342 4.70 72.04 -24.19
CA THR A 342 5.02 73.06 -25.19
C THR A 342 3.83 73.98 -25.44
N ALA A 343 2.60 73.45 -25.47
CA ALA A 343 1.39 74.25 -25.55
C ALA A 343 1.21 75.18 -24.34
N ILE A 344 1.49 74.69 -23.13
CA ILE A 344 1.49 75.48 -21.89
C ILE A 344 2.49 76.64 -21.98
N ARG A 345 3.73 76.38 -22.42
CA ARG A 345 4.75 77.43 -22.63
C ARG A 345 4.30 78.50 -23.63
N LYS A 346 3.74 78.08 -24.76
CA LYS A 346 3.20 79.00 -25.78
C LYS A 346 2.06 79.87 -25.24
N LYS A 347 1.15 79.29 -24.44
CA LYS A 347 0.05 80.02 -23.79
C LYS A 347 0.54 81.03 -22.75
N LEU A 348 1.71 80.79 -22.15
CA LEU A 348 2.35 81.70 -21.19
C LEU A 348 3.35 82.67 -21.86
N GLY A 349 3.55 82.59 -23.19
CA GLY A 349 4.50 83.44 -23.91
C GLY A 349 5.98 83.16 -23.58
N ILE A 350 6.32 81.93 -23.19
CA ILE A 350 7.67 81.51 -22.79
C ILE A 350 8.37 80.84 -23.98
N ASP A 351 9.65 81.18 -24.20
CA ASP A 351 10.49 80.58 -25.25
C ASP A 351 10.67 79.06 -25.10
N ASP A 352 10.98 78.39 -26.23
CA ASP A 352 11.15 76.93 -26.31
C ASP A 352 12.33 76.46 -25.44
N GLY A 353 12.02 76.08 -24.19
CA GLY A 353 13.00 75.60 -23.21
C GLY A 353 12.87 76.25 -21.82
N GLY A 354 12.10 77.35 -21.70
CA GLY A 354 11.90 78.02 -20.42
C GLY A 354 11.13 77.18 -19.40
N ASP A 355 11.44 77.39 -18.12
CA ASP A 355 10.73 76.76 -17.01
C ASP A 355 9.43 77.51 -16.72
N PHE A 356 8.31 76.97 -17.22
CA PHE A 356 7.00 77.56 -17.00
C PHE A 356 6.49 77.38 -15.56
N MET A 357 7.08 76.46 -14.77
CA MET A 357 6.68 76.30 -13.37
C MET A 357 7.11 77.53 -12.55
N ALA A 358 8.28 78.11 -12.85
CA ALA A 358 8.76 79.34 -12.20
C ALA A 358 7.84 80.56 -12.42
N VAL A 359 7.11 80.60 -13.54
CA VAL A 359 6.15 81.67 -13.86
C VAL A 359 4.79 81.46 -13.18
N LEU A 360 4.45 80.20 -12.89
CA LEU A 360 3.20 79.82 -12.24
C LEU A 360 3.30 79.84 -10.70
N ASP A 361 4.52 79.76 -10.16
CA ASP A 361 4.84 79.83 -8.72
C ASP A 361 4.89 81.29 -8.21
N VAL A 362 3.77 82.02 -8.33
CA VAL A 362 3.62 83.43 -7.89
C VAL A 362 2.46 83.66 -6.94
#